data_AF-A0A0N8W0E7-F1
#
_entry.id   AF-A0A0N8W0E7-F1
#
_cell.length_a   1.000
_cell.length_b   1.000
_cell.length_c   1.000
_cell.angle_alpha   90.00
_cell.angle_beta   90.00
_cell.angle_gamma   90.00
#
_symmetry.space_group_name_H-M   'P 1'
#
loop_
_entity.id
_entity.type
_entity.pdbx_description
1 polymer ?
#
loop_
_entity_poly.entity_id
_entity_poly.type
_entity_poly.pdbx_seq_one_letter_code
_entity_poly.pdbx_strand_id
1 'polypeptide(L)'
;MNNEQRGQEALQELDRALRGRDRAEKTKPLLVVFMAAAAILILVGGIVYAATRDGADTVAEDSNELPTPEVLAMSRETPLDNTVTCEYPDNGEAAKAVSKPQTKDVPATGTTTVTLNTNQGAIGMELDRSVSPCTVNAIAHLAKEKFYDDTVCHRMTGGGALNVLQCGDPSGNGSGGPGFTLPDEYPTDSPEGEDTQVIYPRGSIAMGNTGTPNTGGSQFFLNYQDSTLAPTYTYFGQINEQGLETLDKIAEKGIEGGALDGAPAEEVRIQTATVS
;
A
#
# COMPACT_ATOMS: atom_id res chain seq x y z
N MET A 1 -54.97 12.21 -8.87
CA MET A 1 -54.02 11.38 -8.11
C MET A 1 -53.06 12.31 -7.38
N ASN A 2 -52.98 12.23 -6.05
CA ASN A 2 -52.18 13.11 -5.19
C ASN A 2 -50.71 12.63 -5.13
N ASN A 3 -49.75 13.53 -4.94
CA ASN A 3 -48.32 13.22 -4.88
C ASN A 3 -47.97 12.21 -3.77
N GLU A 4 -48.72 12.18 -2.67
CA GLU A 4 -48.55 11.18 -1.60
C GLU A 4 -48.93 9.76 -2.05
N GLN A 5 -49.93 9.62 -2.92
CA GLN A 5 -50.35 8.31 -3.44
C GLN A 5 -49.27 7.72 -4.36
N ARG A 6 -48.62 8.56 -5.18
CA ARG A 6 -47.50 8.15 -6.04
C ARG A 6 -46.27 7.70 -5.24
N GLY A 7 -46.01 8.33 -4.10
CA GLY A 7 -44.93 7.92 -3.20
C GLY A 7 -45.17 6.57 -2.53
N GLN A 8 -46.41 6.31 -2.12
CA GLN A 8 -46.77 5.01 -1.51
C GLN A 8 -46.76 3.86 -2.52
N GLU A 9 -47.17 4.11 -3.77
CA GLU A 9 -47.08 3.13 -4.86
C GLU A 9 -45.61 2.77 -5.15
N ALA A 10 -44.72 3.75 -5.24
CA ALA A 10 -43.29 3.52 -5.49
C ALA A 10 -42.61 2.74 -4.35
N LEU A 11 -43.00 2.98 -3.10
CA LEU A 11 -42.51 2.22 -1.93
C LEU A 11 -43.01 0.77 -1.93
N GLN A 12 -44.28 0.54 -2.28
CA GLN A 12 -44.79 -0.83 -2.44
C GLN A 12 -44.11 -1.57 -3.58
N GLU A 13 -43.80 -0.87 -4.67
CA GLU A 13 -43.09 -1.44 -5.82
C GLU A 13 -41.65 -1.82 -5.46
N LEU A 14 -40.95 -0.97 -4.69
CA LEU A 14 -39.61 -1.24 -4.18
C LEU A 14 -39.60 -2.44 -3.20
N ASP A 15 -40.54 -2.52 -2.26
CA ASP A 15 -40.65 -3.66 -1.33
C ASP A 15 -40.95 -4.97 -2.09
N ARG A 16 -41.78 -4.92 -3.14
CA ARG A 16 -42.00 -6.07 -4.03
C ARG A 16 -40.72 -6.49 -4.76
N ALA A 17 -39.94 -5.52 -5.25
CA ALA A 17 -38.68 -5.79 -5.94
C ALA A 17 -37.63 -6.42 -5.00
N LEU A 18 -37.50 -5.91 -3.78
CA LEU A 18 -36.59 -6.45 -2.76
C LEU A 18 -37.00 -7.88 -2.35
N ARG A 19 -38.29 -8.14 -2.09
CA ARG A 19 -38.79 -9.50 -1.81
C ARG A 19 -38.63 -10.46 -2.99
N GLY A 20 -38.64 -9.95 -4.22
CA GLY A 20 -38.33 -10.72 -5.43
C GLY A 20 -36.86 -11.15 -5.50
N ARG A 21 -35.94 -10.26 -5.13
CA ARG A 21 -34.49 -10.56 -5.07
C ARG A 21 -34.14 -11.52 -3.93
N ASP A 22 -34.78 -11.37 -2.77
CA ASP A 22 -34.57 -12.25 -1.61
C ASP A 22 -35.04 -13.70 -1.87
N ARG A 23 -36.09 -13.86 -2.70
CA ARG A 23 -36.52 -15.17 -3.19
C ARG A 23 -35.57 -15.73 -4.25
N ALA A 24 -35.00 -14.90 -5.12
CA ALA A 24 -34.05 -15.32 -6.14
C ALA A 24 -32.70 -15.80 -5.55
N GLU A 25 -32.28 -15.29 -4.39
CA GLU A 25 -31.13 -15.84 -3.67
C GLU A 25 -31.45 -17.13 -2.90
N LYS A 26 -32.66 -17.26 -2.34
CA LYS A 26 -33.07 -18.46 -1.58
C LYS A 26 -33.49 -19.66 -2.44
N THR A 27 -33.69 -19.47 -3.74
CA THR A 27 -33.98 -20.55 -4.70
C THR A 27 -32.86 -20.70 -5.75
N LYS A 28 -31.61 -20.88 -5.30
CA LYS A 28 -30.61 -21.62 -6.10
C LYS A 28 -30.76 -23.12 -5.76
N PRO A 29 -30.83 -24.01 -6.75
CA PRO A 29 -31.21 -25.41 -6.53
C PRO A 29 -30.18 -26.11 -5.65
N LEU A 30 -30.69 -26.74 -4.58
CA LEU A 30 -30.01 -27.56 -3.57
C LEU A 30 -29.42 -28.87 -4.16
N LEU A 31 -29.01 -28.86 -5.44
CA LEU A 31 -28.54 -30.01 -6.21
C LEU A 31 -26.99 -30.03 -6.31
N VAL A 32 -26.34 -28.87 -6.15
CA VAL A 32 -24.86 -28.76 -6.16
C VAL A 32 -24.24 -29.25 -4.83
N VAL A 33 -24.97 -29.19 -3.72
CA VAL A 33 -24.47 -29.63 -2.40
C VAL A 33 -24.53 -31.16 -2.23
N PHE A 34 -25.48 -31.84 -2.88
CA PHE A 34 -25.56 -33.31 -2.81
C PHE A 34 -24.61 -34.05 -3.77
N MET A 35 -24.21 -33.42 -4.90
CA MET A 35 -23.20 -34.00 -5.81
C MET A 35 -21.79 -33.96 -5.22
N ALA A 36 -21.47 -32.94 -4.40
CA ALA A 36 -20.20 -32.88 -3.68
C ALA A 36 -20.11 -33.94 -2.59
N ALA A 37 -21.19 -34.19 -1.83
CA ALA A 37 -21.19 -35.21 -0.77
C ALA A 37 -21.09 -36.66 -1.31
N ALA A 38 -21.73 -36.95 -2.46
CA ALA A 38 -21.62 -38.26 -3.09
C ALA A 38 -20.26 -38.47 -3.77
N ALA A 39 -19.68 -37.43 -4.40
CA ALA A 39 -18.34 -37.50 -4.98
C ALA A 39 -17.25 -37.65 -3.90
N ILE A 40 -17.39 -37.00 -2.75
CA ILE A 40 -16.47 -37.13 -1.61
C ILE A 40 -16.57 -38.53 -0.98
N LEU A 41 -17.76 -39.11 -0.85
CA LEU A 41 -17.90 -40.48 -0.32
C LEU A 41 -17.38 -41.56 -1.29
N ILE A 42 -17.50 -41.37 -2.61
CA ILE A 42 -16.91 -42.26 -3.61
C ILE A 42 -15.39 -42.11 -3.67
N LEU A 43 -14.86 -40.89 -3.52
CA LEU A 43 -13.41 -40.63 -3.45
C LEU A 43 -12.79 -41.18 -2.16
N VAL A 44 -13.40 -40.92 -1.00
CA VAL A 44 -12.92 -41.44 0.29
C VAL A 44 -13.08 -42.96 0.37
N GLY A 45 -14.20 -43.52 -0.10
CA GLY A 45 -14.40 -44.96 -0.20
C GLY A 45 -13.46 -45.64 -1.20
N GLY A 46 -13.15 -44.98 -2.31
CA GLY A 46 -12.19 -45.43 -3.32
C GLY A 46 -10.74 -45.40 -2.84
N ILE A 47 -10.34 -44.37 -2.09
CA ILE A 47 -9.01 -44.25 -1.48
C ILE A 47 -8.82 -45.32 -0.38
N VAL A 48 -9.83 -45.58 0.46
CA VAL A 48 -9.75 -46.64 1.48
C VAL A 48 -9.76 -48.04 0.85
N TYR A 49 -10.53 -48.26 -0.22
CA TYR A 49 -10.52 -49.52 -0.97
C TYR A 49 -9.18 -49.76 -1.69
N ALA A 50 -8.57 -48.71 -2.25
CA ALA A 50 -7.26 -48.80 -2.91
C ALA A 50 -6.11 -48.97 -1.91
N ALA A 51 -6.14 -48.27 -0.76
CA ALA A 51 -5.11 -48.35 0.27
C ALA A 51 -5.12 -49.67 1.07
N THR A 52 -6.22 -50.44 1.02
CA THR A 52 -6.30 -51.75 1.69
C THR A 52 -6.01 -52.94 0.78
N ARG A 53 -5.80 -52.73 -0.53
CA ARG A 53 -5.70 -53.85 -1.49
C ARG A 53 -4.33 -54.13 -2.07
N ASP A 54 -3.43 -53.15 -2.17
CA ASP A 54 -2.12 -53.40 -2.77
C ASP A 54 -1.01 -52.67 -2.02
N GLY A 55 -0.16 -53.46 -1.37
CA GLY A 55 1.09 -53.01 -0.81
C GLY A 55 2.10 -52.73 -1.93
N ALA A 56 2.54 -51.48 -2.01
CA ALA A 56 3.83 -51.10 -2.58
C ALA A 56 4.17 -49.70 -2.07
N ASP A 57 5.28 -49.59 -1.34
CA ASP A 57 5.84 -48.34 -0.86
C ASP A 57 6.24 -47.44 -2.04
N THR A 58 5.46 -46.38 -2.30
CA THR A 58 5.97 -45.18 -2.98
C THR A 58 5.35 -43.94 -2.33
N VAL A 59 6.09 -43.37 -1.39
CA VAL A 59 5.80 -42.05 -0.83
C VAL A 59 6.20 -41.02 -1.88
N ALA A 60 5.21 -40.43 -2.56
CA ALA A 60 5.40 -39.21 -3.34
C ALA A 60 5.15 -38.02 -2.39
N GLU A 61 6.18 -37.22 -2.16
CA GLU A 61 6.07 -35.93 -1.47
C GLU A 61 5.32 -34.95 -2.37
N ASP A 62 4.03 -34.75 -2.11
CA ASP A 62 3.23 -33.70 -2.72
C ASP A 62 3.41 -32.41 -1.90
N SER A 63 4.35 -31.58 -2.32
CA SER A 63 4.65 -30.26 -1.72
C SER A 63 3.91 -29.18 -2.51
N ASN A 64 2.64 -28.99 -2.20
CA ASN A 64 1.84 -27.86 -2.68
C ASN A 64 1.88 -26.74 -1.63
N GLU A 65 3.08 -26.15 -1.43
CA GLU A 65 3.28 -24.99 -0.55
C GLU A 65 3.01 -23.71 -1.37
N LEU A 66 2.10 -22.86 -0.89
CA LEU A 66 1.90 -21.53 -1.48
C LEU A 66 3.22 -20.76 -1.43
N PRO A 67 3.64 -20.07 -2.50
CA PRO A 67 4.89 -19.33 -2.50
C PRO A 67 4.86 -18.28 -1.39
N THR A 68 5.86 -18.33 -0.51
CA THR A 68 6.06 -17.30 0.52
C THR A 68 6.53 -16.02 -0.16
N PRO A 69 5.94 -14.84 0.16
CA PRO A 69 6.38 -13.56 -0.40
C PRO A 69 7.87 -13.32 -0.17
N GLU A 70 8.59 -12.96 -1.24
CA GLU A 70 10.01 -12.63 -1.16
C GLU A 70 10.20 -11.21 -0.60
N VAL A 71 11.33 -10.95 0.07
CA VAL A 71 11.69 -9.61 0.50
C VAL A 71 12.08 -8.79 -0.72
N LEU A 72 11.46 -7.63 -0.87
CA LEU A 72 11.75 -6.70 -1.95
C LEU A 72 13.25 -6.41 -1.98
N ALA A 73 13.87 -6.55 -3.16
CA ALA A 73 15.28 -6.17 -3.31
C ALA A 73 15.39 -4.64 -3.16
N MET A 74 16.33 -4.15 -2.37
CA MET A 74 16.48 -2.69 -2.16
C MET A 74 17.36 -2.06 -3.25
N SER A 75 17.38 -2.65 -4.44
CA SER A 75 18.29 -2.32 -5.54
C SER A 75 17.74 -2.76 -6.88
N ARG A 76 18.10 -2.05 -7.96
CA ARG A 76 17.76 -2.44 -9.33
C ARG A 76 18.72 -3.51 -9.85
N GLU A 77 18.21 -4.50 -10.59
CA GLU A 77 19.05 -5.46 -11.31
C GLU A 77 19.87 -4.77 -12.41
N THR A 78 19.22 -3.85 -13.14
CA THR A 78 19.86 -3.02 -14.16
C THR A 78 20.02 -1.60 -13.63
N PRO A 79 21.27 -1.11 -13.46
CA PRO A 79 21.50 0.24 -12.98
C PRO A 79 21.05 1.28 -14.01
N LEU A 80 20.62 2.45 -13.51
CA LEU A 80 20.31 3.61 -14.33
C LEU A 80 21.59 4.32 -14.81
N ASP A 81 21.44 5.19 -15.81
CA ASP A 81 22.47 6.16 -16.15
C ASP A 81 22.77 7.09 -14.96
N ASN A 82 23.92 7.78 -14.97
CA ASN A 82 24.30 8.70 -13.88
C ASN A 82 23.27 9.81 -13.62
N THR A 83 22.52 10.20 -14.65
CA THR A 83 21.47 11.20 -14.61
C THR A 83 20.28 10.77 -15.45
N VAL A 84 19.09 11.19 -15.05
CA VAL A 84 17.83 10.91 -15.77
C VAL A 84 17.07 12.20 -16.11
N THR A 85 16.07 12.08 -16.97
CA THR A 85 15.05 13.10 -17.18
C THR A 85 13.76 12.67 -16.51
N CYS A 86 13.19 13.53 -15.67
CA CYS A 86 11.97 13.28 -14.93
C CYS A 86 10.80 14.10 -15.48
N GLU A 87 9.59 13.58 -15.34
CA GLU A 87 8.36 14.29 -15.70
C GLU A 87 7.44 14.41 -14.49
N TYR A 88 6.86 15.60 -14.31
CA TYR A 88 5.94 15.91 -13.21
C TYR A 88 4.67 16.57 -13.77
N PRO A 89 3.75 15.78 -14.37
CA PRO A 89 2.52 16.31 -14.96
C PRO A 89 1.65 17.03 -13.93
N ASP A 90 0.90 18.06 -14.36
CA ASP A 90 -0.05 18.75 -13.47
C ASP A 90 -1.15 17.80 -13.00
N ASN A 91 -1.56 17.93 -11.74
CA ASN A 91 -2.60 17.12 -11.12
C ASN A 91 -3.43 17.94 -10.13
N GLY A 92 -4.29 18.79 -10.69
CA GLY A 92 -5.19 19.64 -9.92
C GLY A 92 -4.46 20.72 -9.11
N GLU A 93 -5.11 21.20 -8.06
CA GLU A 93 -4.57 22.23 -7.19
C GLU A 93 -3.72 21.62 -6.07
N ALA A 94 -2.59 22.24 -5.77
CA ALA A 94 -1.74 21.83 -4.67
C ALA A 94 -2.40 22.13 -3.32
N ALA A 95 -2.36 21.17 -2.38
CA ALA A 95 -2.85 21.35 -1.02
C ALA A 95 -2.07 22.44 -0.25
N LYS A 96 -0.83 22.72 -0.68
CA LYS A 96 0.02 23.81 -0.22
C LYS A 96 0.83 24.32 -1.40
N ALA A 97 0.99 25.64 -1.51
CA ALA A 97 1.71 26.23 -2.64
C ALA A 97 3.16 25.74 -2.69
N VAL A 98 3.60 25.25 -3.85
CA VAL A 98 4.96 24.78 -4.10
C VAL A 98 5.29 24.84 -5.58
N SER A 99 6.57 25.02 -5.90
CA SER A 99 7.08 24.95 -7.27
C SER A 99 7.32 23.50 -7.71
N LYS A 100 7.37 23.24 -9.02
CA LYS A 100 7.80 21.94 -9.53
C LYS A 100 9.32 21.78 -9.42
N PRO A 101 9.82 20.56 -9.13
CA PRO A 101 11.25 20.27 -9.16
C PRO A 101 11.84 20.36 -10.57
N GLN A 102 13.17 20.43 -10.66
CA GLN A 102 13.88 20.34 -11.94
C GLN A 102 13.66 18.98 -12.61
N THR A 103 13.61 18.97 -13.94
CA THR A 103 13.29 17.77 -14.73
C THR A 103 14.46 17.21 -15.52
N LYS A 104 15.53 17.97 -15.72
CA LYS A 104 16.69 17.56 -16.51
C LYS A 104 17.90 17.33 -15.62
N ASP A 105 18.78 16.44 -16.07
CA ASP A 105 20.06 16.15 -15.42
C ASP A 105 19.90 15.78 -13.93
N VAL A 106 18.80 15.08 -13.61
CA VAL A 106 18.49 14.67 -12.24
C VAL A 106 19.46 13.55 -11.86
N PRO A 107 20.26 13.69 -10.78
CA PRO A 107 21.22 12.65 -10.40
C PRO A 107 20.50 11.34 -10.07
N ALA A 108 21.03 10.23 -10.58
CA ALA A 108 20.53 8.87 -10.33
C ALA A 108 21.58 7.99 -9.62
N THR A 109 22.46 8.63 -8.87
CA THR A 109 23.49 7.95 -8.05
C THR A 109 23.62 8.60 -6.68
N GLY A 110 24.05 7.81 -5.70
CA GLY A 110 24.23 8.24 -4.31
C GLY A 110 22.92 8.49 -3.57
N THR A 111 23.06 8.95 -2.33
CA THR A 111 21.93 9.15 -1.42
C THR A 111 21.72 10.63 -1.06
N THR A 112 20.53 10.96 -0.58
CA THR A 112 20.23 12.25 0.04
C THR A 112 19.48 12.00 1.33
N THR A 113 19.73 12.80 2.36
CA THR A 113 19.01 12.63 3.61
C THR A 113 17.93 13.70 3.73
N VAL A 114 16.72 13.27 4.08
CA VAL A 114 15.63 14.14 4.51
C VAL A 114 15.28 13.79 5.95
N THR A 115 15.43 14.72 6.87
CA THR A 115 15.05 14.53 8.27
C THR A 115 13.71 15.18 8.54
N LEU A 116 12.75 14.37 9.01
CA LEU A 116 11.48 14.84 9.52
C LEU A 116 11.63 15.10 11.02
N ASN A 117 11.67 16.36 11.44
CA ASN A 117 11.63 16.71 12.86
C ASN A 117 10.18 16.68 13.31
N THR A 118 9.78 15.62 14.02
CA THR A 118 8.41 15.48 14.51
C THR A 118 8.29 15.81 15.98
N ASN A 119 7.07 16.05 16.46
CA ASN A 119 6.77 16.16 17.89
C ASN A 119 7.02 14.86 18.68
N GLN A 120 7.23 13.73 18.01
CA GLN A 120 7.52 12.42 18.61
C GLN A 120 9.02 12.07 18.58
N GLY A 121 9.83 12.84 17.86
CA GLY A 121 11.25 12.56 17.61
C GLY A 121 11.65 12.83 16.17
N ALA A 122 12.96 12.78 15.89
CA ALA A 122 13.46 12.93 14.53
C ALA A 122 13.40 11.59 13.78
N ILE A 123 12.93 11.64 12.53
CA ILE A 123 12.93 10.49 11.62
C ILE A 123 13.82 10.84 10.43
N GLY A 124 15.00 10.22 10.35
CA GLY A 124 15.90 10.41 9.22
C GLY A 124 15.58 9.45 8.08
N MET A 125 15.33 9.98 6.89
CA MET A 125 15.10 9.24 5.67
C MET A 125 16.34 9.33 4.78
N GLU A 126 17.05 8.22 4.59
CA GLU A 126 18.13 8.07 3.63
C GLU A 126 17.56 7.63 2.29
N LEU A 127 17.43 8.58 1.37
CA LEU A 127 16.78 8.37 0.08
C LEU A 127 17.80 7.99 -0.99
N ASP A 128 17.50 6.93 -1.74
CA ASP A 128 18.43 6.33 -2.70
C ASP A 128 18.08 6.73 -4.15
N ARG A 129 18.95 7.53 -4.77
CA ARG A 129 18.75 8.01 -6.14
C ARG A 129 18.96 6.92 -7.19
N SER A 130 19.63 5.82 -6.84
CA SER A 130 19.93 4.74 -7.77
C SER A 130 18.74 3.82 -8.06
N VAL A 131 17.73 3.83 -7.17
CA VAL A 131 16.49 3.06 -7.33
C VAL A 131 15.37 3.91 -7.94
N SER A 132 15.18 5.13 -7.43
CA SER A 132 14.01 5.98 -7.72
C SER A 132 14.38 7.47 -7.78
N PRO A 133 15.24 7.88 -8.73
CA PRO A 133 15.78 9.25 -8.81
C PRO A 133 14.74 10.35 -8.92
N CYS A 134 13.65 10.15 -9.68
CA CYS A 134 12.64 11.17 -9.88
C CYS A 134 11.81 11.41 -8.62
N THR A 135 11.54 10.34 -7.87
CA THR A 135 10.90 10.38 -6.57
C THR A 135 11.79 11.09 -5.55
N VAL A 136 13.05 10.68 -5.44
CA VAL A 136 14.00 11.31 -4.51
C VAL A 136 14.18 12.81 -4.80
N ASN A 137 14.28 13.19 -6.08
CA ASN A 137 14.36 14.58 -6.51
C ASN A 137 13.13 15.40 -6.08
N ALA A 138 11.92 14.85 -6.28
CA ALA A 138 10.68 15.51 -5.90
C ALA A 138 10.54 15.64 -4.38
N ILE A 139 10.77 14.57 -3.60
CA ILE A 139 10.66 14.60 -2.13
C ILE A 139 11.67 15.58 -1.52
N ALA A 140 12.92 15.58 -1.99
CA ALA A 140 13.94 16.52 -1.52
C ALA A 140 13.59 17.97 -1.89
N HIS A 141 13.01 18.22 -3.07
CA HIS A 141 12.51 19.54 -3.46
C HIS A 141 11.35 20.01 -2.58
N LEU A 142 10.35 19.15 -2.37
CA LEU A 142 9.21 19.45 -1.50
C LEU A 142 9.65 19.77 -0.06
N ALA A 143 10.62 19.03 0.48
CA ALA A 143 11.22 19.33 1.78
C ALA A 143 11.94 20.68 1.80
N LYS A 144 12.77 21.00 0.78
CA LYS A 144 13.46 22.30 0.67
C LYS A 144 12.48 23.49 0.60
N GLU A 145 11.37 23.29 -0.10
CA GLU A 145 10.29 24.28 -0.24
C GLU A 145 9.35 24.30 0.99
N LYS A 146 9.70 23.58 2.07
CA LYS A 146 8.94 23.52 3.33
C LYS A 146 7.53 22.98 3.17
N PHE A 147 7.28 22.18 2.14
CA PHE A 147 5.96 21.62 1.85
C PHE A 147 5.44 20.77 3.02
N TYR A 148 6.34 19.98 3.63
CA TYR A 148 6.03 19.10 4.76
C TYR A 148 6.01 19.79 6.13
N ASP A 149 6.40 21.06 6.23
CA ASP A 149 6.38 21.79 7.50
C ASP A 149 4.94 21.98 8.00
N ASP A 150 4.74 21.72 9.30
CA ASP A 150 3.47 21.77 10.02
C ASP A 150 2.38 20.86 9.43
N THR A 151 2.77 19.65 9.01
CA THR A 151 1.86 18.63 8.46
C THR A 151 1.75 17.42 9.39
N VAL A 152 0.64 16.70 9.32
CA VAL A 152 0.41 15.49 10.14
C VAL A 152 0.64 14.22 9.34
N CYS A 153 1.14 13.18 9.99
CA CYS A 153 0.98 11.82 9.49
C CYS A 153 -0.44 11.36 9.81
N HIS A 154 -1.29 11.37 8.78
CA HIS A 154 -2.74 11.28 8.93
C HIS A 154 -3.24 9.84 9.10
N ARG A 155 -2.41 8.85 8.77
CA ARG A 155 -2.80 7.44 8.79
C ARG A 155 -1.68 6.55 9.30
N MET A 156 -2.06 5.55 10.06
CA MET A 156 -1.23 4.46 10.53
C MET A 156 -2.04 3.16 10.44
N THR A 157 -1.38 2.08 10.04
CA THR A 157 -1.98 0.74 9.98
C THR A 157 -1.13 -0.25 10.73
N GLY A 158 -1.72 -1.28 11.33
CA GLY A 158 -0.99 -2.29 12.09
C GLY A 158 -1.79 -3.55 12.37
N GLY A 159 -1.09 -4.61 12.78
CA GLY A 159 -1.71 -5.88 13.20
C GLY A 159 -2.15 -6.79 12.05
N GLY A 160 -1.63 -6.55 10.84
CA GLY A 160 -1.94 -7.31 9.64
C GLY A 160 -0.79 -7.27 8.62
N ALA A 161 -1.13 -7.34 7.33
CA ALA A 161 -0.17 -7.34 6.23
C ALA A 161 0.47 -5.96 5.94
N LEU A 162 -0.08 -4.87 6.50
CA LEU A 162 0.42 -3.50 6.30
C LEU A 162 0.69 -2.86 7.66
N ASN A 163 1.95 -2.48 7.90
CA ASN A 163 2.43 -1.94 9.17
C ASN A 163 3.20 -0.63 8.92
N VAL A 164 2.47 0.44 8.61
CA VAL A 164 3.06 1.68 8.11
C VAL A 164 2.52 2.92 8.81
N LEU A 165 3.33 3.98 8.85
CA LEU A 165 2.93 5.34 9.17
C LEU A 165 2.94 6.17 7.87
N GLN A 166 1.80 6.69 7.46
CA GLN A 166 1.61 7.45 6.22
C GLN A 166 1.57 8.96 6.49
N CYS A 167 2.41 9.70 5.76
CA CYS A 167 2.62 11.13 5.91
C CYS A 167 2.62 11.83 4.54
N GLY A 168 2.87 13.14 4.53
CA GLY A 168 3.15 13.89 3.29
C GLY A 168 1.92 14.53 2.63
N ASP A 169 0.79 14.60 3.33
CA ASP A 169 -0.39 15.35 2.90
C ASP A 169 -0.55 16.64 3.75
N PRO A 170 -0.33 17.84 3.18
CA PRO A 170 -0.54 19.09 3.91
C PRO A 170 -1.98 19.36 4.35
N SER A 171 -2.97 18.76 3.71
CA SER A 171 -4.37 18.88 4.12
C SER A 171 -4.72 17.98 5.31
N GLY A 172 -3.89 16.95 5.57
CA GLY A 172 -4.04 16.01 6.69
C GLY A 172 -5.22 15.03 6.57
N ASN A 173 -5.90 14.96 5.43
CA ASN A 173 -7.09 14.13 5.25
C ASN A 173 -6.87 12.91 4.33
N GLY A 174 -5.67 12.75 3.77
CA GLY A 174 -5.26 11.67 2.88
C GLY A 174 -5.53 11.92 1.40
N SER A 175 -6.13 13.05 1.02
CA SER A 175 -6.48 13.37 -0.38
C SER A 175 -5.67 14.51 -0.99
N GLY A 176 -4.82 15.18 -0.21
CA GLY A 176 -3.99 16.27 -0.71
C GLY A 176 -2.70 15.80 -1.39
N GLY A 177 -2.09 16.73 -2.12
CA GLY A 177 -0.87 16.51 -2.89
C GLY A 177 -0.22 17.81 -3.35
N PRO A 178 0.88 17.75 -4.13
CA PRO A 178 1.66 18.92 -4.50
C PRO A 178 1.17 19.62 -5.79
N GLY A 179 0.02 19.19 -6.33
CA GLY A 179 -0.52 19.70 -7.60
C GLY A 179 0.13 19.11 -8.84
N PHE A 180 0.96 18.07 -8.68
CA PHE A 180 1.56 17.29 -9.77
C PHE A 180 1.72 15.83 -9.36
N THR A 181 1.87 14.93 -10.35
CA THR A 181 2.21 13.52 -10.09
C THR A 181 3.69 13.22 -10.29
N LEU A 182 4.12 12.12 -9.70
CA LEU A 182 5.43 11.49 -9.85
C LEU A 182 5.24 10.20 -10.68
N PRO A 183 6.25 9.82 -11.49
CA PRO A 183 6.24 8.54 -12.17
C PRO A 183 6.38 7.38 -11.18
N ASP A 184 5.90 6.21 -11.58
CA ASP A 184 6.26 4.99 -10.89
C ASP A 184 7.71 4.62 -11.24
N GLU A 185 8.51 4.38 -10.21
CA GLU A 185 9.87 3.85 -10.31
C GLU A 185 9.96 2.52 -9.53
N TYR A 186 11.17 2.01 -9.32
CA TYR A 186 11.43 0.71 -8.72
C TYR A 186 10.59 0.45 -7.45
N PRO A 187 10.01 -0.75 -7.28
CA PRO A 187 10.02 -1.91 -8.18
C PRO A 187 8.95 -1.88 -9.29
N THR A 188 8.11 -0.86 -9.32
CA THR A 188 6.91 -0.83 -10.18
C THR A 188 7.25 -0.74 -11.67
N ASP A 189 8.44 -0.23 -12.01
CA ASP A 189 8.97 -0.18 -13.37
C ASP A 189 9.82 -1.41 -13.75
N SER A 190 9.90 -2.41 -12.85
CA SER A 190 10.64 -3.65 -13.06
C SER A 190 9.72 -4.77 -13.55
N PRO A 191 10.25 -5.78 -14.27
CA PRO A 191 9.45 -6.84 -14.89
C PRO A 191 8.78 -7.82 -13.88
N GLU A 192 8.88 -7.55 -12.57
CA GLU A 192 8.21 -8.33 -11.53
C GLU A 192 6.69 -8.14 -11.64
N GLY A 193 5.96 -9.25 -11.75
CA GLY A 193 4.53 -9.21 -12.02
C GLY A 193 3.74 -8.59 -10.87
N GLU A 194 2.80 -7.69 -11.21
CA GLU A 194 1.81 -7.09 -10.30
C GLU A 194 1.01 -8.13 -9.49
N ASP A 195 0.97 -9.38 -9.96
CA ASP A 195 0.25 -10.50 -9.36
C ASP A 195 1.02 -11.20 -8.21
N THR A 196 2.24 -10.75 -7.88
CA THR A 196 3.04 -11.32 -6.79
C THR A 196 3.07 -10.39 -5.57
N GLN A 197 3.03 -10.96 -4.37
CA GLN A 197 3.26 -10.19 -3.15
C GLN A 197 4.75 -10.17 -2.81
N VAL A 198 5.24 -9.01 -2.39
CA VAL A 198 6.59 -8.79 -1.88
C VAL A 198 6.54 -8.22 -0.47
N ILE A 199 7.58 -8.47 0.31
CA ILE A 199 7.75 -7.87 1.64
C ILE A 199 8.55 -6.58 1.48
N TYR A 200 7.92 -5.45 1.77
CA TYR A 200 8.60 -4.19 2.04
C TYR A 200 9.12 -4.26 3.49
N PRO A 201 10.43 -4.43 3.70
CA PRO A 201 10.97 -4.69 5.03
C PRO A 201 10.81 -3.48 5.93
N ARG A 202 10.83 -3.70 7.25
CA ARG A 202 10.94 -2.64 8.24
C ARG A 202 12.06 -1.66 7.87
N GLY A 203 11.75 -0.37 7.95
CA GLY A 203 12.65 0.73 7.61
C GLY A 203 12.54 1.19 6.17
N SER A 204 11.93 0.41 5.27
CA SER A 204 11.70 0.86 3.90
C SER A 204 10.72 2.03 3.83
N ILE A 205 10.93 2.88 2.83
CA ILE A 205 10.10 4.03 2.52
C ILE A 205 9.55 3.86 1.12
N ALA A 206 8.23 3.97 0.98
CA ALA A 206 7.59 3.86 -0.32
C ALA A 206 6.50 4.91 -0.53
N MET A 207 6.26 5.23 -1.80
CA MET A 207 5.35 6.29 -2.22
C MET A 207 3.89 5.86 -2.07
N GLY A 208 3.06 6.75 -1.52
CA GLY A 208 1.61 6.62 -1.63
C GLY A 208 1.15 6.99 -3.04
N ASN A 209 0.15 6.27 -3.56
CA ASN A 209 -0.45 6.49 -4.88
C ASN A 209 -1.98 6.35 -4.81
N THR A 210 -2.67 6.56 -5.93
CA THR A 210 -4.14 6.45 -5.99
C THR A 210 -4.62 5.08 -6.51
N GLY A 211 -3.75 4.08 -6.55
CA GLY A 211 -4.04 2.74 -7.10
C GLY A 211 -4.02 2.67 -8.63
N THR A 212 -3.53 3.71 -9.31
CA THR A 212 -3.30 3.72 -10.77
C THR A 212 -1.87 4.13 -11.08
N PRO A 213 -1.28 3.68 -12.21
CA PRO A 213 0.11 3.98 -12.51
C PRO A 213 0.42 5.47 -12.60
N ASN A 214 1.61 5.87 -12.17
CA ASN A 214 2.18 7.22 -12.23
C ASN A 214 1.33 8.26 -11.50
N THR A 215 0.83 7.89 -10.32
CA THR A 215 0.01 8.75 -9.45
C THR A 215 0.62 9.02 -8.09
N GLY A 216 1.91 8.70 -7.93
CA GLY A 216 2.68 9.20 -6.79
C GLY A 216 2.54 10.71 -6.67
N GLY A 217 2.49 11.23 -5.45
CA GLY A 217 2.36 12.66 -5.20
C GLY A 217 3.39 13.13 -4.20
N SER A 218 2.92 13.66 -3.08
CA SER A 218 3.78 14.05 -1.95
C SER A 218 3.68 13.09 -0.77
N GLN A 219 2.70 12.18 -0.80
CA GLN A 219 2.44 11.24 0.28
C GLN A 219 3.38 10.04 0.19
N PHE A 220 3.86 9.58 1.33
CA PHE A 220 4.72 8.42 1.45
C PHE A 220 4.36 7.68 2.74
N PHE A 221 4.72 6.41 2.80
CA PHE A 221 4.56 5.60 4.00
C PHE A 221 5.90 5.05 4.48
N LEU A 222 6.02 4.99 5.80
CA LEU A 222 7.19 4.59 6.56
C LEU A 222 6.91 3.23 7.19
N ASN A 223 7.61 2.19 6.75
CA ASN A 223 7.39 0.84 7.26
C ASN A 223 8.02 0.69 8.64
N TYR A 224 7.19 0.69 9.69
CA TYR A 224 7.66 0.42 11.04
C TYR A 224 7.68 -1.09 11.35
N GLN A 225 7.06 -1.94 10.54
CA GLN A 225 7.35 -3.39 10.49
C GLN A 225 7.29 -3.85 9.04
N ASP A 226 7.63 -5.11 8.81
CA ASP A 226 7.48 -5.74 7.49
C ASP A 226 6.03 -5.62 7.01
N SER A 227 5.87 -5.23 5.75
CA SER A 227 4.56 -5.11 5.09
C SER A 227 4.56 -5.93 3.80
N THR A 228 3.57 -6.81 3.66
CA THR A 228 3.39 -7.66 2.49
C THR A 228 2.38 -7.01 1.54
N LEU A 229 2.86 -6.52 0.39
CA LEU A 229 2.08 -5.75 -0.58
C LEU A 229 2.45 -6.18 -2.01
N ALA A 230 1.61 -5.82 -2.98
CA ALA A 230 2.03 -5.90 -4.38
C ALA A 230 3.21 -4.92 -4.63
N PRO A 231 4.12 -5.20 -5.58
CA PRO A 231 5.25 -4.34 -5.95
C PRO A 231 4.83 -3.07 -6.74
N THR A 232 3.69 -2.48 -6.40
CA THR A 232 3.08 -1.33 -7.08
C THR A 232 3.32 0.00 -6.37
N TYR A 233 4.20 0.02 -5.36
CA TYR A 233 4.57 1.23 -4.63
C TYR A 233 6.05 1.50 -4.79
N THR A 234 6.40 2.65 -5.36
CA THR A 234 7.78 3.04 -5.56
C THR A 234 8.54 3.10 -4.24
N TYR A 235 9.53 2.21 -4.08
CA TYR A 235 10.50 2.25 -3.01
C TYR A 235 11.56 3.31 -3.32
N PHE A 236 11.95 4.13 -2.34
CA PHE A 236 12.91 5.22 -2.60
C PHE A 236 13.87 5.51 -1.44
N GLY A 237 13.96 4.65 -0.43
CA GLY A 237 14.93 4.84 0.64
C GLY A 237 14.66 4.04 1.91
N GLN A 238 15.55 4.26 2.89
CA GLN A 238 15.51 3.62 4.19
C GLN A 238 15.46 4.65 5.32
N ILE A 239 14.91 4.23 6.45
CA ILE A 239 14.87 5.01 7.68
C ILE A 239 16.12 4.70 8.49
N ASN A 240 16.78 5.73 9.01
CA ASN A 240 17.94 5.57 9.87
C ASN A 240 17.57 4.99 11.25
N GLU A 241 18.58 4.53 11.99
CA GLU A 241 18.38 3.86 13.29
C GLU A 241 17.59 4.72 14.31
N GLN A 242 17.93 6.02 14.43
CA GLN A 242 17.19 6.95 15.28
C GLN A 242 15.72 7.12 14.87
N GLY A 243 15.45 7.12 13.57
CA GLY A 243 14.09 7.18 13.03
C GLY A 243 13.31 5.91 13.31
N LEU A 244 13.94 4.74 13.25
CA LEU A 244 13.33 3.47 13.62
C LEU A 244 12.96 3.44 15.11
N GLU A 245 13.81 3.91 16.01
CA GLU A 245 13.46 4.04 17.43
C GLU A 245 12.28 4.98 17.66
N THR A 246 12.17 6.06 16.87
CA THR A 246 11.05 6.99 16.93
C THR A 246 9.76 6.32 16.44
N LEU A 247 9.83 5.58 15.34
CA LEU A 247 8.71 4.81 14.82
C LEU A 247 8.25 3.71 15.77
N ASP A 248 9.16 3.05 16.48
CA ASP A 248 8.80 2.07 17.50
C ASP A 248 7.96 2.69 18.61
N LYS A 249 8.39 3.85 19.12
CA LYS A 249 7.65 4.58 20.14
C LYS A 249 6.26 4.97 19.66
N ILE A 250 6.14 5.45 18.41
CA ILE A 250 4.84 5.74 17.80
C ILE A 250 3.99 4.46 17.70
N ALA A 251 4.58 3.36 17.23
CA ALA A 251 3.90 2.10 17.04
C ALA A 251 3.42 1.45 18.35
N GLU A 252 4.18 1.59 19.43
CA GLU A 252 3.82 1.14 20.78
C GLU A 252 2.58 1.87 21.33
N LYS A 253 2.35 3.13 20.93
CA LYS A 253 1.10 3.86 21.26
C LYS A 253 -0.09 3.33 20.47
N GLY A 254 0.17 2.81 19.28
CA GLY A 254 -0.82 2.24 18.38
C GLY A 254 -1.65 3.30 17.66
N ILE A 255 -2.81 2.86 17.20
CA ILE A 255 -3.73 3.61 16.36
C ILE A 255 -4.89 4.11 17.21
N GLU A 256 -5.46 5.26 16.86
CA GLU A 256 -6.58 5.87 17.58
C GLU A 256 -7.69 4.86 17.87
N GLY A 257 -8.14 4.81 19.12
CA GLY A 257 -9.18 3.88 19.57
C GLY A 257 -8.78 2.39 19.56
N GLY A 258 -7.50 2.06 19.36
CA GLY A 258 -7.04 0.67 19.24
C GLY A 258 -7.45 0.01 17.93
N ALA A 259 -7.73 0.80 16.89
CA ALA A 259 -8.05 0.31 15.55
C ALA A 259 -6.83 -0.36 14.87
N LEU A 260 -7.04 -0.97 13.71
CA LEU A 260 -5.97 -1.53 12.87
C LEU A 260 -5.61 -0.61 11.68
N ASP A 261 -6.43 0.41 11.44
CA ASP A 261 -6.24 1.43 10.41
C ASP A 261 -6.95 2.71 10.86
N GLY A 262 -6.26 3.85 10.80
CA GLY A 262 -6.79 5.14 11.22
C GLY A 262 -5.68 6.14 11.53
N ALA A 263 -6.01 7.23 12.23
CA ALA A 263 -5.00 8.16 12.72
C ALA A 263 -4.11 7.51 13.80
N PRO A 264 -2.84 7.91 13.94
CA PRO A 264 -2.02 7.52 15.10
C PRO A 264 -2.71 7.87 16.44
N ALA A 265 -2.54 7.04 17.47
CA ALA A 265 -3.16 7.26 18.78
C ALA A 265 -2.67 8.55 19.47
N GLU A 266 -1.41 8.92 19.24
CA GLU A 266 -0.86 10.23 19.57
C GLU A 266 -0.47 10.95 18.27
N GLU A 267 -0.83 12.22 18.14
CA GLU A 267 -0.55 12.99 16.92
C GLU A 267 0.94 12.92 16.57
N VAL A 268 1.23 12.59 15.31
CA VAL A 268 2.56 12.70 14.72
C VAL A 268 2.55 13.88 13.74
N ARG A 269 3.16 14.98 14.15
CA ARG A 269 3.27 16.22 13.38
C ARG A 269 4.70 16.44 12.96
N ILE A 270 4.92 16.56 11.65
CA ILE A 270 6.17 17.02 11.07
C ILE A 270 6.25 18.53 11.30
N GLN A 271 7.06 18.94 12.27
CA GLN A 271 7.28 20.36 12.57
C GLN A 271 8.10 21.01 11.46
N THR A 272 9.17 20.33 11.03
CA THR A 272 10.00 20.74 9.89
C THR A 272 10.54 19.53 9.14
N ALA A 273 10.75 19.68 7.83
CA ALA A 273 11.52 18.72 7.03
C ALA A 273 12.80 19.39 6.49
N THR A 274 13.97 18.79 6.74
CA THR A 274 15.27 19.37 6.34
C THR A 274 16.05 18.41 5.46
N VAL A 275 16.69 18.95 4.42
CA VAL A 275 17.56 18.18 3.51
C VAL A 275 19.02 18.43 3.84
N SER A 276 19.84 17.37 3.88
CA SER A 276 21.29 17.41 4.10
C SER A 276 22.05 16.52 3.12
#